data_AF-A0A2V7JRL3-F1
#
_entry.id   AF-A0A2V7JRL3-F1
#
_cell.length_a   1.000
_cell.length_b   1.000
_cell.length_c   1.000
_cell.angle_alpha   90.00
_cell.angle_beta   90.00
_cell.angle_gamma   90.00
#
_symmetry.space_group_name_H-M   'P 1'
#
loop_
_entity.id
_entity.type
_entity.pdbx_description
1 polymer ?
#
loop_
_entity_poly.entity_id
_entity_poly.type
_entity_poly.pdbx_seq_one_letter_code
_entity_poly.pdbx_strand_id
1 'polypeptide(L)'
;MTSKQRLNITNGDSAAGTMSEAGVEGKIIAWRDVLHEGPVDSSLSLEELSKQRARFIASNNWDDFAHISGDFSDRDRVIRQLDYFDEVVLWFEDDLYDQLQLIQLLDFFSRGPAKSKKLSVIVVNSSTSPSEHGRHSARAIPARSRGCSMIRLPRSHTWRAL
;
A
#
# COMPACT_ATOMS: atom_id res chain seq x y z
N MET A 1 -18.11 -23.48 0.09
CA MET A 1 -17.01 -22.74 -0.55
C MET A 1 -16.24 -22.04 0.56
N THR A 2 -14.99 -22.38 0.79
CA THR A 2 -14.14 -21.62 1.73
C THR A 2 -13.87 -20.25 1.11
N SER A 3 -14.13 -19.17 1.86
CA SER A 3 -13.79 -17.82 1.41
C SER A 3 -12.27 -17.70 1.30
N LYS A 4 -11.81 -17.02 0.25
CA LYS A 4 -10.39 -16.78 0.02
C LYS A 4 -9.87 -15.77 1.05
N GLN A 5 -8.80 -16.09 1.77
CA GLN A 5 -8.18 -15.18 2.71
C GLN A 5 -7.32 -14.17 1.96
N ARG A 6 -7.73 -12.89 1.98
CA ARG A 6 -7.00 -11.79 1.32
C ARG A 6 -6.36 -10.87 2.34
N LEU A 7 -5.15 -10.42 2.04
CA LEU A 7 -4.54 -9.25 2.67
C LEU A 7 -4.59 -8.09 1.68
N ASN A 8 -5.25 -7.01 2.05
CA ASN A 8 -5.30 -5.76 1.32
C ASN A 8 -4.35 -4.77 2.00
N ILE A 9 -3.40 -4.23 1.25
CA ILE A 9 -2.44 -3.22 1.73
C ILE A 9 -2.72 -1.93 0.97
N THR A 10 -2.82 -0.82 1.69
CA THR A 10 -3.01 0.52 1.11
C THR A 10 -2.11 1.55 1.81
N ASN A 11 -2.08 2.77 1.30
CA ASN A 11 -1.13 3.79 1.70
C ASN A 11 -1.33 4.33 3.13
N GLY A 12 -2.59 4.54 3.53
CA GLY A 12 -2.95 5.23 4.77
C GLY A 12 -4.35 4.90 5.29
N ASP A 13 -4.64 5.37 6.51
CA ASP A 13 -5.87 5.03 7.24
C ASP A 13 -7.15 5.56 6.58
N SER A 14 -7.08 6.68 5.85
CA SER A 14 -8.23 7.21 5.11
C SER A 14 -8.69 6.23 4.01
N ALA A 15 -7.73 5.69 3.23
CA ALA A 15 -8.02 4.69 2.22
C ALA A 15 -8.49 3.38 2.86
N ALA A 16 -7.85 2.94 3.95
CA ALA A 16 -8.24 1.74 4.68
C ALA A 16 -9.68 1.83 5.24
N GLY A 17 -10.06 3.00 5.77
CA GLY A 17 -11.43 3.29 6.21
C GLY A 17 -12.43 3.23 5.06
N THR A 18 -12.12 3.90 3.94
CA THR A 18 -12.96 3.89 2.73
C THR A 18 -13.18 2.48 2.20
N MET A 19 -12.12 1.64 2.17
CA MET A 19 -12.22 0.24 1.76
C MET A 19 -13.10 -0.58 2.70
N SER A 20 -12.98 -0.34 4.01
CA SER A 20 -13.79 -1.01 5.02
C SER A 20 -15.27 -0.66 4.87
N GLU A 21 -15.59 0.62 4.70
CA GLU A 21 -16.95 1.12 4.45
C GLU A 21 -17.55 0.58 3.15
N ALA A 22 -16.72 0.42 2.12
CA ALA A 22 -17.11 -0.18 0.84
C ALA A 22 -17.29 -1.71 0.89
N GLY A 23 -17.01 -2.36 2.03
CA GLY A 23 -17.17 -3.80 2.21
C GLY A 23 -16.10 -4.63 1.49
N VAL A 24 -14.89 -4.09 1.32
CA VAL A 24 -13.76 -4.86 0.77
C VAL A 24 -13.44 -6.04 1.69
N GLU A 25 -13.59 -7.26 1.18
CA GLU A 25 -13.33 -8.49 1.94
C GLU A 25 -11.83 -8.71 2.21
N GLY A 26 -11.53 -9.26 3.40
CA GLY A 26 -10.19 -9.65 3.83
C GLY A 26 -9.62 -8.71 4.88
N LYS A 27 -8.39 -8.98 5.30
CA LYS A 27 -7.66 -8.11 6.24
C LYS A 27 -7.19 -6.86 5.50
N ILE A 28 -7.45 -5.68 6.04
CA ILE A 28 -6.96 -4.40 5.49
C ILE A 28 -5.90 -3.86 6.44
N ILE A 29 -4.75 -3.44 5.91
CA ILE A 29 -3.72 -2.71 6.65
C ILE A 29 -3.29 -1.47 5.86
N ALA A 30 -3.04 -0.38 6.58
CA ALA A 30 -2.36 0.79 6.05
C ALA A 30 -0.84 0.65 6.27
N TRP A 31 -0.04 1.08 5.29
CA TRP A 31 1.42 0.89 5.33
C TRP A 31 2.16 1.94 6.18
N ARG A 32 1.62 3.17 6.23
CA ARG A 32 1.93 4.26 7.19
C ARG A 32 3.41 4.72 7.24
N ASP A 33 4.11 4.81 6.11
CA ASP A 33 5.49 5.33 6.09
C ASP A 33 5.67 6.48 5.07
N VAL A 34 6.41 7.51 5.48
CA VAL A 34 6.73 8.72 4.71
C VAL A 34 8.02 8.55 3.92
N LEU A 35 8.05 7.60 2.97
CA LEU A 35 9.28 7.15 2.31
C LEU A 35 9.96 8.20 1.40
N HIS A 36 9.32 9.33 1.12
CA HIS A 36 9.93 10.46 0.42
C HIS A 36 10.83 11.32 1.33
N GLU A 37 10.81 11.06 2.64
CA GLU A 37 11.62 11.74 3.64
C GLU A 37 12.53 10.75 4.36
N GLY A 38 13.78 11.15 4.60
CA GLY A 38 14.73 10.39 5.40
C GLY A 38 15.33 9.15 4.73
N PRO A 39 16.16 8.39 5.46
CA PRO A 39 16.89 7.26 4.90
C PRO A 39 15.98 6.06 4.65
N VAL A 40 16.24 5.36 3.54
CA VAL A 40 15.65 4.06 3.20
C VAL A 40 16.79 3.15 2.75
N ASP A 41 17.21 2.23 3.62
CA ASP A 41 18.33 1.33 3.35
C ASP A 41 17.83 -0.03 2.83
N SER A 42 18.11 -0.32 1.56
CA SER A 42 17.67 -1.54 0.86
C SER A 42 18.43 -2.81 1.25
N SER A 43 19.52 -2.66 2.04
CA SER A 43 20.28 -3.78 2.59
C SER A 43 19.66 -4.36 3.86
N LEU A 44 18.79 -3.61 4.52
CA LEU A 44 18.09 -4.02 5.74
C LEU A 44 16.92 -4.95 5.45
N SER A 45 16.60 -5.83 6.41
CA SER A 45 15.30 -6.52 6.43
C SER A 45 14.16 -5.52 6.66
N LEU A 46 12.92 -5.93 6.37
CA LEU A 46 11.74 -5.09 6.60
C LEU A 46 11.68 -4.61 8.05
N GLU A 47 11.88 -5.50 9.02
CA GLU A 47 11.82 -5.17 10.44
C GLU A 47 12.98 -4.29 10.92
N GLU A 48 14.17 -4.42 10.33
CA GLU A 48 15.29 -3.52 10.62
C GLU A 48 15.04 -2.13 10.03
N LEU A 49 14.51 -2.07 8.81
CA LEU A 49 14.10 -0.84 8.17
C LEU A 49 12.99 -0.16 8.98
N SER A 50 11.96 -0.89 9.42
CA SER A 50 10.91 -0.38 10.33
C SER A 50 11.49 0.33 11.55
N LYS A 51 12.49 -0.25 12.20
CA LYS A 51 13.15 0.37 13.37
C LYS A 51 13.90 1.65 13.00
N GLN A 52 14.61 1.65 11.86
CA GLN A 52 15.30 2.84 11.37
C GLN A 52 14.30 3.96 11.05
N ARG A 53 13.21 3.62 10.34
CA ARG A 53 12.14 4.53 9.95
C ARG A 53 11.41 5.12 11.15
N ALA A 54 11.06 4.29 12.15
CA ALA A 54 10.43 4.77 13.39
C ALA A 54 11.32 5.79 14.14
N ARG A 55 12.64 5.56 14.19
CA ARG A 55 13.58 6.53 14.78
C ARG A 55 13.66 7.82 13.98
N PHE A 56 13.70 7.73 12.65
CA PHE A 56 13.74 8.91 11.79
C PHE A 56 12.49 9.78 11.97
N ILE A 57 11.30 9.18 11.89
CA ILE A 57 10.03 9.90 12.03
C ILE A 57 9.95 10.57 13.42
N ALA A 58 10.29 9.84 14.49
CA ALA A 58 10.31 10.38 15.84
C ALA A 58 11.33 11.53 16.02
N SER A 59 12.50 11.43 15.38
CA SER A 59 13.53 12.47 15.45
C SER A 59 13.13 13.80 14.77
N ASN A 60 12.14 13.76 13.88
CA ASN A 60 11.56 14.94 13.25
C ASN A 60 10.34 15.50 14.01
N ASN A 61 9.99 14.92 15.17
CA ASN A 61 8.81 15.29 15.97
C ASN A 61 7.47 15.17 15.21
N TRP A 62 7.40 14.28 14.23
CA TRP A 62 6.16 14.06 13.46
C TRP A 62 5.17 13.15 14.19
N ASP A 63 5.68 12.25 15.04
CA ASP A 63 4.90 11.39 15.92
C ASP A 63 5.80 10.80 17.03
N ASP A 64 5.22 10.17 18.05
CA ASP A 64 5.94 9.54 19.15
C ASP A 64 6.57 8.20 18.73
N PHE A 65 7.80 7.96 19.19
CA PHE A 65 8.54 6.73 18.85
C PHE A 65 7.79 5.44 19.23
N ALA A 66 7.15 5.42 20.40
CA ALA A 66 6.42 4.23 20.86
C ALA A 66 5.18 3.97 20.00
N HIS A 67 4.50 5.02 19.57
CA HIS A 67 3.36 4.91 18.67
C HIS A 67 3.78 4.35 17.30
N ILE A 68 4.74 4.99 16.62
CA ILE A 68 5.22 4.57 15.29
C ILE A 68 5.81 3.15 15.34
N SER A 69 6.63 2.86 16.36
CA SER A 69 7.24 1.54 16.52
C SER A 69 6.19 0.46 16.81
N GLY A 70 5.11 0.79 17.50
CA GLY A 70 3.97 -0.09 17.72
C GLY A 70 3.27 -0.42 16.41
N ASP A 71 2.91 0.61 15.64
CA ASP A 71 2.25 0.48 14.34
C ASP A 71 3.06 -0.36 13.35
N PHE A 72 4.36 -0.10 13.24
CA PHE A 72 5.23 -0.89 12.36
C PHE A 72 5.38 -2.32 12.85
N SER A 73 5.49 -2.55 14.16
CA SER A 73 5.55 -3.91 14.72
C SER A 73 4.28 -4.70 14.42
N ASP A 74 3.11 -4.07 14.50
CA ASP A 74 1.83 -4.70 14.18
C ASP A 74 1.70 -5.00 12.68
N ARG A 75 2.10 -4.06 11.81
CA ARG A 75 2.19 -4.28 10.36
C ARG A 75 3.11 -5.46 10.04
N ASP A 76 4.32 -5.47 10.59
CA ASP A 76 5.33 -6.50 10.32
C ASP A 76 4.88 -7.86 10.85
N ARG A 77 4.12 -7.92 11.96
CA ARG A 77 3.48 -9.15 12.44
C ARG A 77 2.48 -9.73 11.43
N VAL A 78 1.72 -8.89 10.73
CA VAL A 78 0.82 -9.35 9.66
C VAL A 78 1.61 -9.89 8.48
N ILE A 79 2.69 -9.21 8.09
CA ILE A 79 3.57 -9.63 7.00
C ILE A 79 4.26 -10.98 7.30
N ARG A 80 4.62 -11.25 8.55
CA ARG A 80 5.15 -12.58 8.94
C ARG A 80 4.13 -13.71 8.81
N GLN A 81 2.85 -13.40 8.70
CA GLN A 81 1.76 -14.36 8.58
C GLN A 81 1.25 -14.49 7.13
N LEU A 82 2.08 -14.17 6.13
CA LEU A 82 1.71 -14.27 4.71
C LEU A 82 1.22 -15.65 4.27
N ASP A 83 1.56 -16.72 4.99
CA ASP A 83 1.05 -18.08 4.73
C ASP A 83 -0.42 -18.28 5.09
N TYR A 84 -0.99 -17.40 5.90
CA TYR A 84 -2.44 -17.38 6.17
C TYR A 84 -3.25 -16.82 4.99
N PHE A 85 -2.63 -16.05 4.10
CA PHE A 85 -3.31 -15.37 3.01
C PHE A 85 -3.05 -16.06 1.67
N ASP A 86 -4.12 -16.28 0.91
CA ASP A 86 -4.07 -16.84 -0.44
C ASP A 86 -3.60 -15.80 -1.48
N GLU A 87 -3.78 -14.52 -1.17
CA GLU A 87 -3.47 -13.40 -2.07
C GLU A 87 -3.23 -12.12 -1.28
N VAL A 88 -2.27 -11.33 -1.77
CA VAL A 88 -2.02 -9.95 -1.35
C VAL A 88 -2.50 -9.03 -2.47
N VAL A 89 -3.30 -8.04 -2.13
CA VAL A 89 -3.79 -7.00 -3.04
C VAL A 89 -3.23 -5.66 -2.57
N LEU A 90 -2.48 -4.99 -3.45
CA LEU A 90 -1.89 -3.69 -3.22
C LEU A 90 -2.77 -2.61 -3.84
N TRP A 91 -3.27 -1.67 -3.03
CA TRP A 91 -4.19 -0.59 -3.42
C TRP A 91 -3.48 0.75 -3.29
N PHE A 92 -3.01 1.29 -4.41
CA PHE A 92 -2.18 2.49 -4.45
C PHE A 92 -2.60 3.44 -5.58
N GLU A 93 -2.33 4.72 -5.40
CA GLU A 93 -2.50 5.79 -6.39
C GLU A 93 -1.20 6.04 -7.17
N ASP A 94 -1.24 6.94 -8.15
CA ASP A 94 -0.12 7.26 -9.05
C ASP A 94 0.80 8.38 -8.54
N ASP A 95 0.57 8.86 -7.32
CA ASP A 95 1.40 9.90 -6.71
C ASP A 95 2.71 9.36 -6.09
N LEU A 96 3.63 10.27 -5.76
CA LEU A 96 4.94 9.93 -5.22
C LEU A 96 4.85 9.17 -3.89
N TYR A 97 3.90 9.52 -3.03
CA TYR A 97 3.76 8.90 -1.72
C TYR A 97 3.42 7.42 -1.86
N ASP A 98 2.42 7.14 -2.70
CA ASP A 98 1.94 5.80 -2.99
C ASP A 98 2.98 4.96 -3.74
N GLN A 99 3.63 5.54 -4.76
CA GLN A 99 4.60 4.80 -5.57
C GLN A 99 5.84 4.36 -4.77
N LEU A 100 6.32 5.16 -3.81
CA LEU A 100 7.45 4.76 -2.97
C LEU A 100 7.11 3.59 -2.05
N GLN A 101 5.90 3.58 -1.47
CA GLN A 101 5.45 2.46 -0.64
C GLN A 101 5.21 1.20 -1.47
N LEU A 102 4.64 1.36 -2.68
CA LEU A 102 4.50 0.27 -3.63
C LEU A 102 5.86 -0.33 -4.00
N ILE A 103 6.89 0.48 -4.28
CA ILE A 103 8.24 0.01 -4.58
C ILE A 103 8.83 -0.78 -3.41
N GLN A 104 8.71 -0.29 -2.17
CA GLN A 104 9.19 -1.01 -0.99
C GLN A 104 8.51 -2.38 -0.83
N LEU A 105 7.19 -2.43 -1.03
CA LEU A 105 6.43 -3.68 -1.00
C LEU A 105 6.86 -4.63 -2.12
N LEU A 106 7.05 -4.12 -3.34
CA LEU A 106 7.51 -4.93 -4.48
C LEU A 106 8.92 -5.48 -4.25
N ASP A 107 9.83 -4.69 -3.67
CA ASP A 107 11.15 -5.17 -3.26
C ASP A 107 11.05 -6.30 -2.24
N PHE A 108 10.25 -6.12 -1.18
CA PHE A 108 9.99 -7.16 -0.19
C PHE A 108 9.43 -8.45 -0.81
N PHE A 109 8.40 -8.34 -1.66
CA PHE A 109 7.80 -9.49 -2.35
C PHE A 109 8.69 -10.09 -3.45
N SER A 110 9.77 -9.43 -3.87
CA SER A 110 10.72 -9.99 -4.85
C SER A 110 11.70 -10.98 -4.22
N ARG A 111 11.80 -11.01 -2.88
CA ARG A 111 12.80 -11.74 -2.10
C ARG A 111 12.20 -12.93 -1.35
N GLY A 112 13.03 -13.94 -1.06
CA GLY A 112 12.72 -15.04 -0.13
C GLY A 112 11.40 -15.80 -0.41
N PRO A 113 10.75 -16.33 0.65
CA PRO A 113 9.47 -17.06 0.54
C PRO A 113 8.31 -16.20 0.01
N ALA A 114 8.35 -14.88 0.24
CA ALA A 114 7.32 -13.93 -0.18
C ALA A 114 7.14 -13.90 -1.71
N LYS A 115 8.19 -14.21 -2.49
CA LYS A 115 8.15 -14.32 -3.96
C LYS A 115 7.12 -15.29 -4.50
N SER A 116 6.75 -16.31 -3.73
CA SER A 116 5.74 -17.29 -4.14
C SER A 116 4.29 -16.78 -4.01
N LYS A 117 4.09 -15.66 -3.29
CA LYS A 117 2.75 -15.14 -3.00
C LYS A 117 2.09 -14.60 -4.25
N LYS A 118 0.78 -14.84 -4.36
CA LYS A 118 -0.03 -14.22 -5.42
C LYS A 118 -0.19 -12.75 -5.08
N LEU A 119 0.38 -11.88 -5.91
CA LEU A 119 0.27 -10.44 -5.81
C LEU A 119 -0.65 -9.89 -6.91
N SER A 120 -1.58 -9.03 -6.53
CA SER A 120 -2.40 -8.22 -7.45
C SER A 120 -2.21 -6.76 -7.08
N VAL A 121 -2.08 -5.89 -8.08
CA VAL A 121 -1.98 -4.44 -7.88
C VAL A 121 -3.22 -3.79 -8.47
N ILE A 122 -3.81 -2.89 -7.70
CA ILE A 122 -4.92 -2.05 -8.12
C ILE A 122 -4.40 -0.62 -8.05
N VAL A 123 -4.29 -0.01 -9.22
CA VAL A 123 -4.00 1.42 -9.31
C VAL A 123 -5.32 2.17 -9.37
N VAL A 124 -5.56 2.99 -8.35
CA VAL A 124 -6.72 3.85 -8.28
C VAL A 124 -6.36 5.15 -8.98
N ASN A 125 -6.87 5.34 -10.19
CA ASN A 125 -6.66 6.60 -10.89
C ASN A 125 -7.47 7.68 -10.17
N SER A 126 -6.79 8.72 -9.68
CA SER A 126 -7.46 9.98 -9.43
C SER A 126 -7.96 10.47 -10.79
N SER A 127 -9.28 10.45 -10.99
CA SER A 127 -9.83 11.23 -12.09
C SER A 127 -9.64 12.67 -11.68
N THR A 128 -8.53 13.30 -12.07
CA THR A 128 -8.51 14.76 -12.11
C THR A 128 -9.76 15.17 -12.86
N SER A 129 -10.72 15.80 -12.17
CA SER A 129 -11.86 16.43 -12.84
C SER A 129 -11.32 17.23 -14.03
N PRO A 130 -11.93 17.15 -15.23
CA PRO A 130 -11.55 18.07 -16.29
C PRO A 130 -11.69 19.47 -15.72
N SER A 131 -10.58 20.20 -15.71
CA SER A 131 -10.49 21.58 -15.22
C SER A 131 -11.75 22.38 -15.57
N GLU A 132 -12.49 22.84 -14.57
CA GLU A 132 -13.56 23.81 -14.74
C GLU A 132 -12.97 25.19 -15.04
N HIS A 133 -12.46 25.37 -16.26
CA HIS A 133 -12.41 26.67 -16.91
C HIS A 133 -13.66 26.79 -17.78
N GLY A 134 -14.72 27.41 -17.25
CA GLY A 134 -15.85 27.86 -18.05
C GLY A 134 -17.22 27.53 -17.49
N ARG A 135 -17.76 28.50 -16.72
CA ARG A 135 -19.17 28.87 -16.54
C ARG A 135 -20.29 27.94 -17.08
N HIS A 136 -21.26 27.73 -16.19
CA HIS A 136 -22.72 27.56 -16.36
C HIS A 136 -23.34 26.15 -16.48
N SER A 137 -24.34 25.98 -15.61
CA SER A 137 -25.39 24.95 -15.51
C SER A 137 -25.04 23.64 -14.79
N ALA A 138 -25.58 23.54 -13.57
CA ALA A 138 -25.63 22.31 -12.80
C ALA A 138 -26.50 21.29 -13.56
N ARG A 139 -25.90 20.15 -13.91
CA ARG A 139 -26.62 18.94 -14.28
C ARG A 139 -26.05 17.78 -13.48
N ALA A 140 -26.91 17.13 -12.72
CA ALA A 140 -26.55 15.94 -11.96
C ALA A 140 -26.05 14.84 -12.92
N ILE A 141 -24.79 14.44 -12.78
CA ILE A 141 -24.22 13.30 -13.47
C ILE A 141 -24.36 12.08 -12.53
N PRO A 142 -25.03 10.99 -12.94
CA PRO A 142 -25.17 9.82 -12.09
C PRO A 142 -23.81 9.14 -11.90
N ALA A 143 -23.59 8.61 -10.69
CA ALA A 143 -22.38 7.88 -10.32
C ALA A 143 -22.10 6.74 -11.29
N ARG A 144 -21.16 6.95 -12.23
CA ARG A 144 -20.56 5.86 -12.99
C ARG A 144 -19.49 5.20 -12.12
N SER A 145 -19.45 3.87 -12.18
CA SER A 145 -18.45 3.03 -11.53
C SER A 145 -17.05 3.53 -11.83
N ARG A 146 -16.33 3.95 -10.79
CA ARG A 146 -14.94 4.42 -10.86
C ARG A 146 -14.09 3.28 -11.41
N GLY A 147 -13.36 3.54 -12.50
CA GLY A 147 -12.56 2.53 -13.18
C GLY A 147 -11.32 2.19 -12.37
N CYS A 148 -11.30 1.01 -11.75
CA CYS A 148 -10.11 0.42 -11.15
C CYS A 148 -9.44 -0.47 -12.20
N SER A 149 -8.17 -0.20 -12.53
CA SER A 149 -7.40 -1.10 -13.38
C SER A 149 -6.63 -2.09 -12.51
N MET A 150 -7.01 -3.36 -12.58
CA MET A 150 -6.30 -4.43 -11.90
C MET A 150 -5.14 -4.90 -12.78
N ILE A 151 -3.91 -4.68 -12.32
CA ILE A 151 -2.70 -5.20 -12.95
C ILE A 151 -2.30 -6.49 -12.23
N ARG A 152 -2.30 -7.60 -12.95
CA ARG A 152 -1.81 -8.89 -12.44
C ARG A 152 -0.33 -9.01 -12.77
N LEU A 153 0.53 -8.99 -11.75
CA LEU A 153 1.97 -9.11 -11.97
C LEU A 153 2.32 -10.54 -12.43
N PRO A 154 3.07 -10.70 -13.54
CA PRO A 154 3.49 -12.00 -14.03
C PRO A 154 4.51 -12.64 -13.06
N ARG A 155 4.43 -13.97 -12.89
CA ARG A 155 5.25 -14.74 -11.93
C ARG A 155 6.74 -14.86 -12.28
N SER A 156 7.17 -14.37 -13.43
CA SER A 156 8.49 -14.68 -13.98
C SER A 156 9.11 -13.50 -14.74
N HIS A 157 9.59 -12.48 -14.03
CA HIS A 157 10.65 -11.61 -14.54
C HIS A 157 11.64 -11.33 -13.41
N THR A 158 12.91 -11.66 -13.67
CA THR A 158 14.04 -11.27 -12.84
C THR A 158 14.25 -9.77 -13.01
N TRP A 159 13.81 -9.00 -12.03
CA TRP A 159 14.24 -7.62 -11.87
C TRP A 159 15.69 -7.64 -11.37
N ARG A 160 16.65 -7.35 -12.26
CA ARG A 160 17.97 -6.86 -11.84
C ARG A 160 17.82 -5.36 -11.69
N ALA A 161 17.75 -4.88 -10.45
CA ALA A 161 17.98 -3.48 -10.17
C ALA A 161 19.43 -3.14 -10.56
N LEU A 162 19.60 -2.03 -11.27
CA LEU A 162 20.89 -1.42 -11.61
C LEU A 162 21.57 -0.89 -10.34
#